data_AF-A0A920RXX0-F1
#
_entry.id   AF-A0A920RXX0-F1
#
_cell.length_a   1.000
_cell.length_b   1.000
_cell.length_c   1.000
_cell.angle_alpha   90.00
_cell.angle_beta   90.00
_cell.angle_gamma   90.00
#
_symmetry.space_group_name_H-M   'P 1'
#
loop_
_entity.id
_entity.type
_entity.pdbx_description
1 polymer ?
#
loop_
_entity_poly.entity_id
_entity_poly.type
_entity_poly.pdbx_seq_one_letter_code
_entity_poly.pdbx_strand_id
1 'polypeptide(L)'
;MGMKERGEKVAQAAVVLGTDPIVFAMSSSKTARLGQDELEIAGGFKGRPVEVVKCENSDNTVPAHVEMIIEGEIPLDDMEAEGPFGEMYGYMGLPHAEQFYMNIKTITHRKKTHVCQPIYRSH
;
A
#
# COMPACT_ATOMS: atom_id res chain seq x y z
N MET A 1 -1.53 9.31 14.82
CA MET A 1 -2.13 9.64 16.13
C MET A 1 -3.52 10.26 16.03
N GLY A 2 -3.82 11.10 15.03
CA GLY A 2 -5.15 11.73 14.90
C GLY A 2 -6.36 10.78 14.88
N MET A 3 -6.27 9.58 14.30
CA MET A 3 -7.37 8.59 14.35
C MET A 3 -7.65 8.08 15.78
N LYS A 4 -6.61 7.78 16.55
CA LYS A 4 -6.75 7.38 17.97
C LYS A 4 -7.38 8.48 18.80
N GLU A 5 -6.99 9.73 18.58
CA GLU A 5 -7.53 10.90 19.29
C GLU A 5 -9.02 11.13 18.97
N ARG A 6 -9.47 10.74 17.77
CA ARG A 6 -10.89 10.74 17.38
C ARG A 6 -11.67 9.53 17.91
N GLY A 7 -11.03 8.63 18.66
CA GLY A 7 -11.66 7.43 19.23
C GLY A 7 -11.82 6.28 18.23
N GLU A 8 -11.19 6.36 17.05
CA GLU A 8 -11.17 5.25 16.10
C GLU A 8 -10.28 4.13 16.63
N LYS A 9 -10.72 2.87 16.46
CA LYS A 9 -9.98 1.67 16.91
C LYS A 9 -9.20 0.99 15.80
N VAL A 10 -9.65 1.17 14.55
CA VAL A 10 -9.06 0.54 13.36
C VAL A 10 -8.90 1.58 12.27
N ALA A 11 -7.82 1.47 11.50
CA ALA A 11 -7.63 2.22 10.27
C ALA A 11 -7.81 1.30 9.06
N GLN A 12 -8.65 1.70 8.11
CA GLN A 12 -8.81 0.98 6.84
C GLN A 12 -7.62 1.33 5.92
N ALA A 13 -6.96 0.31 5.38
CA ALA A 13 -5.81 0.47 4.51
C ALA A 13 -5.89 -0.43 3.28
N ALA A 14 -5.29 0.02 2.18
CA ALA A 14 -5.14 -0.75 0.97
C ALA A 14 -3.67 -0.67 0.50
N VAL A 15 -3.09 -1.84 0.21
CA VAL A 15 -1.75 -1.97 -0.35
C VAL A 15 -1.89 -2.29 -1.83
N VAL A 16 -1.29 -1.46 -2.67
CA VAL A 16 -1.36 -1.56 -4.13
C VAL A 16 -0.04 -2.06 -4.68
N LEU A 17 -0.09 -3.08 -5.53
CA LEU A 17 1.07 -3.74 -6.13
C LEU A 17 1.01 -3.71 -7.65
N GLY A 18 2.17 -3.47 -8.28
CA GLY A 18 2.31 -3.44 -9.73
C GLY A 18 1.59 -2.27 -10.40
N THR A 19 1.74 -1.07 -9.83
CA THR A 19 1.27 0.18 -10.43
C THR A 19 2.24 0.70 -11.51
N ASP A 20 1.80 1.72 -12.25
CA ASP A 20 2.60 2.44 -13.22
C ASP A 20 3.86 3.08 -12.57
N PRO A 21 5.04 3.06 -13.23
CA PRO A 21 6.28 3.54 -12.62
C PRO A 21 6.24 4.98 -12.12
N ILE A 22 5.47 5.87 -12.76
CA ILE A 22 5.32 7.26 -12.30
C ILE A 22 4.55 7.31 -10.99
N VAL A 23 3.44 6.56 -10.88
CA VAL A 23 2.66 6.47 -9.64
C VAL A 23 3.52 5.92 -8.49
N PHE A 24 4.30 4.86 -8.75
CA PHE A 24 5.23 4.29 -7.76
C PHE A 24 6.34 5.26 -7.35
N ALA A 25 6.93 5.98 -8.32
CA ALA A 25 7.97 6.97 -8.03
C ALA A 25 7.42 8.13 -7.19
N MET A 26 6.20 8.59 -7.50
CA MET A 26 5.57 9.68 -6.77
C MET A 26 5.22 9.31 -5.33
N SER A 27 4.73 8.08 -5.09
CA SER A 27 4.41 7.60 -3.72
C SER A 27 5.63 7.49 -2.80
N SER A 28 6.83 7.40 -3.37
CA SER A 28 8.09 7.32 -2.62
C SER A 28 8.84 8.65 -2.56
N SER A 29 8.34 9.68 -3.26
CA SER A 29 8.98 10.99 -3.36
C SER A 29 8.51 11.94 -2.26
N LYS A 30 9.34 12.92 -1.90
CA LYS A 30 8.94 14.04 -1.02
C LYS A 30 8.30 15.21 -1.79
N THR A 31 7.72 14.93 -2.96
CA THR A 31 7.20 15.97 -3.86
C THR A 31 5.87 16.52 -3.35
N ALA A 32 5.00 15.65 -2.82
CA ALA A 32 3.77 16.06 -2.17
C ALA A 32 4.08 16.71 -0.81
N ARG A 33 3.43 17.84 -0.53
CA ARG A 33 3.36 18.41 0.81
C ARG A 33 2.20 17.81 1.57
N LEU A 34 2.18 17.98 2.89
CA LEU A 34 1.06 17.55 3.72
C LEU A 34 -0.27 18.10 3.17
N GLY A 35 -1.22 17.20 2.91
CA GLY A 35 -2.53 17.53 2.35
C GLY A 35 -2.58 17.60 0.82
N GLN A 36 -1.48 17.31 0.11
CA GLN A 36 -1.50 17.09 -1.34
C GLN A 36 -1.56 15.59 -1.63
N ASP A 37 -2.25 15.24 -2.71
CA ASP A 37 -2.39 13.85 -3.16
C ASP A 37 -1.30 13.50 -4.18
N GLU A 38 -0.46 12.51 -3.87
CA GLU A 38 0.58 12.01 -4.77
C GLU A 38 0.02 11.52 -6.12
N LEU A 39 -1.23 11.04 -6.18
CA LEU A 39 -1.89 10.61 -7.42
C LEU A 39 -2.21 11.79 -8.34
N GLU A 40 -2.56 12.95 -7.78
CA GLU A 40 -2.77 14.18 -8.56
C GLU A 40 -1.45 14.64 -9.20
N ILE A 41 -0.36 14.61 -8.43
CA ILE A 41 0.97 14.97 -8.94
C ILE A 41 1.42 13.99 -10.02
N ALA A 42 1.21 12.68 -9.81
CA ALA A 42 1.46 11.67 -10.82
C ALA A 42 0.63 11.92 -12.09
N GLY A 43 -0.62 12.36 -11.95
CA GLY A 43 -1.46 12.76 -13.07
C GLY A 43 -0.90 13.98 -13.82
N GLY A 44 -0.37 14.96 -13.10
CA GLY A 44 0.34 16.12 -13.67
C GLY A 44 1.53 15.71 -14.53
N PHE A 45 2.38 14.80 -14.04
CA PHE A 45 3.50 14.25 -14.82
C PHE A 45 3.04 13.48 -16.07
N LYS A 46 1.92 12.77 -15.97
CA LYS A 46 1.35 11.98 -17.08
C LYS A 46 0.58 12.82 -18.09
N GLY A 47 0.34 14.10 -17.79
CA GLY A 47 -0.51 14.99 -18.59
C GLY A 47 -2.00 14.59 -18.59
N ARG A 48 -2.40 13.66 -17.72
CA ARG A 48 -3.77 13.17 -17.57
C ARG A 48 -4.01 12.67 -16.15
N PRO A 49 -5.22 12.81 -15.59
CA PRO A 49 -5.54 12.26 -14.27
C PRO A 49 -5.28 10.75 -14.19
N VAL A 50 -4.82 10.30 -13.02
CA VAL A 50 -4.75 8.86 -12.71
C VAL A 50 -6.17 8.37 -12.48
N GLU A 51 -6.58 7.34 -13.22
CA GLU A 51 -7.87 6.69 -13.02
C GLU A 51 -7.85 5.93 -11.69
N VAL A 52 -8.86 6.14 -10.86
CA VAL A 52 -9.02 5.52 -9.55
C VAL A 52 -10.35 4.78 -9.44
N VAL A 53 -10.37 3.75 -8.60
CA VAL A 53 -11.56 2.96 -8.26
C VAL A 53 -11.70 2.86 -6.75
N LYS A 54 -12.92 2.67 -6.27
CA LYS A 54 -13.19 2.44 -4.86
C LYS A 54 -12.71 1.04 -4.45
N CYS A 55 -12.15 0.93 -3.26
CA CYS A 55 -11.91 -0.34 -2.59
C CYS A 55 -13.22 -1.11 -2.33
N GLU A 56 -13.13 -2.43 -2.24
CA GLU A 56 -14.29 -3.30 -1.99
C GLU A 56 -14.78 -3.18 -0.54
N ASN A 57 -13.87 -3.03 0.43
CA ASN A 57 -14.19 -3.05 1.86
C ASN A 57 -14.07 -1.70 2.56
N SER A 58 -13.72 -0.63 1.86
CA SER A 58 -13.53 0.69 2.46
C SER A 58 -13.90 1.82 1.52
N ASP A 59 -14.01 3.04 2.06
CA ASP A 59 -14.21 4.25 1.27
C ASP A 59 -12.93 4.79 0.61
N ASN A 60 -11.81 4.06 0.74
CA ASN A 60 -10.56 4.42 0.10
C ASN A 60 -10.64 4.25 -1.43
N THR A 61 -9.88 5.06 -2.14
CA THR A 61 -9.71 4.96 -3.59
C THR A 61 -8.29 4.55 -3.93
N VAL A 62 -8.16 3.65 -4.90
CA VAL A 62 -6.87 3.12 -5.37
C VAL A 62 -6.76 3.27 -6.89
N PRO A 63 -5.54 3.30 -7.47
CA PRO A 63 -5.39 3.35 -8.92
C PRO A 63 -6.06 2.15 -9.60
N ALA A 64 -6.82 2.42 -10.67
CA ALA A 64 -7.63 1.42 -11.36
C ALA A 64 -6.79 0.34 -12.08
N HIS A 65 -5.59 0.72 -12.54
CA HIS A 65 -4.74 -0.11 -13.39
C HIS A 65 -3.55 -0.63 -12.61
N VAL A 66 -3.79 -1.65 -11.79
CA VAL A 66 -2.81 -2.25 -10.89
C VAL A 66 -2.88 -3.78 -10.98
N GLU A 67 -1.82 -4.46 -10.56
CA GLU A 67 -1.74 -5.92 -10.68
C GLU A 67 -2.43 -6.63 -9.52
N MET A 68 -2.39 -6.04 -8.31
CA MET A 68 -3.05 -6.55 -7.10
C MET A 68 -3.32 -5.43 -6.09
N ILE A 69 -4.42 -5.56 -5.36
CA ILE A 69 -4.78 -4.74 -4.19
C ILE A 69 -5.02 -5.68 -3.01
N ILE A 70 -4.44 -5.35 -1.86
CA ILE A 70 -4.66 -6.05 -0.59
C ILE A 70 -5.32 -5.06 0.36
N GLU A 71 -6.57 -5.31 0.72
CA GLU A 71 -7.36 -4.45 1.59
C GLU A 71 -7.51 -5.06 2.98
N GLY A 72 -7.43 -4.23 4.00
CA GLY A 72 -7.54 -4.70 5.38
C GLY A 72 -7.66 -3.59 6.40
N GLU A 73 -7.58 -4.02 7.65
CA GLU A 73 -7.76 -3.17 8.82
C GLU A 73 -6.49 -3.23 9.67
N ILE A 74 -5.99 -2.06 10.06
CA ILE A 74 -4.87 -1.91 10.98
C ILE A 74 -5.43 -1.60 12.36
N PRO A 75 -5.33 -2.53 13.33
CA PRO A 75 -5.66 -2.24 14.73
C PRO A 75 -4.77 -1.11 15.24
N LEU A 76 -5.37 -0.11 15.87
CA LEU A 76 -4.61 1.01 16.40
C LEU A 76 -4.06 0.70 17.79
N ASP A 77 -4.74 -0.13 18.57
CA ASP A 77 -4.42 -0.48 19.95
C ASP A 77 -3.61 -1.77 20.12
N ASP A 78 -3.31 -2.46 19.03
CA ASP A 78 -2.59 -3.73 19.03
C ASP A 78 -1.42 -3.71 18.05
N MET A 79 -0.29 -4.29 18.46
CA MET A 79 0.98 -4.28 17.74
C MET A 79 1.70 -5.60 17.96
N GLU A 80 2.44 -6.02 16.94
CA GLU A 80 3.21 -7.27 16.97
C GLU A 80 4.70 -7.01 16.76
N ALA A 81 5.52 -7.99 17.12
CA ALA A 81 6.94 -7.94 16.82
C ALA A 81 7.19 -8.17 15.32
N GLU A 82 8.06 -7.36 14.72
CA GLU A 82 8.39 -7.39 13.30
C GLU A 82 9.91 -7.40 13.09
N GLY A 83 10.36 -7.96 11.97
CA GLY A 83 11.77 -8.09 11.62
C GLY A 83 12.46 -9.30 12.27
N PRO A 84 13.79 -9.40 12.11
CA PRO A 84 14.66 -8.48 11.39
C PRO A 84 14.41 -8.52 9.87
N PHE A 85 14.55 -7.38 9.19
CA PHE A 85 14.37 -7.25 7.73
C PHE A 85 15.62 -6.66 7.07
N GLY A 86 15.85 -6.96 5.79
CA GLY A 86 16.99 -6.44 5.04
C GLY A 86 16.81 -4.96 4.72
N GLU A 87 17.74 -4.11 5.17
CA GLU A 87 17.69 -2.67 4.94
C GLU A 87 18.34 -2.27 3.61
N MET A 88 17.94 -1.10 3.09
CA MET A 88 18.44 -0.58 1.81
C MET A 88 19.97 -0.46 1.74
N TYR A 89 20.63 -0.23 2.88
CA TYR A 89 22.08 -0.10 2.98
C TYR A 89 22.84 -1.43 3.09
N GLY A 90 22.15 -2.56 2.97
CA GLY A 90 22.74 -3.89 2.88
C GLY A 90 23.05 -4.56 4.23
N TYR A 91 22.55 -4.03 5.35
CA TYR A 91 22.61 -4.67 6.66
C TYR A 91 21.22 -5.21 7.08
N MET A 92 21.19 -6.11 8.07
CA MET A 92 19.94 -6.56 8.68
C MET A 92 19.46 -5.53 9.71
N GLY A 93 18.29 -4.97 9.48
CA GLY A 93 17.59 -4.15 10.47
C GLY A 93 17.33 -4.94 11.76
N LEU A 94 17.30 -4.23 12.88
CA LEU A 94 17.00 -4.85 14.17
C LEU A 94 15.51 -5.22 14.25
N PRO A 95 15.14 -6.26 15.00
CA PRO A 95 13.74 -6.55 15.25
C PRO A 95 13.10 -5.40 16.05
N HIS A 96 11.86 -5.07 15.69
CA HIS A 96 11.02 -4.10 16.39
C HIS A 96 10.00 -4.87 17.22
N ALA A 97 9.91 -4.59 18.52
CA ALA A 97 8.99 -5.30 19.41
C ALA A 97 7.52 -4.91 19.20
N GLU A 98 7.27 -3.69 18.70
CA GLU A 98 5.93 -3.12 18.54
C GLU A 98 5.83 -2.45 17.16
N GLN A 99 5.16 -3.11 16.22
CA GLN A 99 4.84 -2.59 14.88
C GLN A 99 3.36 -2.83 14.57
N PHE A 100 2.76 -1.92 13.80
CA PHE A 100 1.41 -2.12 13.30
C PHE A 100 1.36 -3.28 12.30
N TYR A 101 0.31 -4.09 12.40
CA TYR A 101 0.01 -5.14 11.43
C TYR A 101 -1.34 -4.88 10.76
N MET A 102 -1.56 -5.49 9.59
CA MET A 102 -2.80 -5.35 8.84
C MET A 102 -3.54 -6.68 8.77
N ASN A 103 -4.76 -6.72 9.30
CA ASN A 103 -5.69 -7.83 9.13
C ASN A 103 -6.31 -7.77 7.74
N ILE A 104 -5.83 -8.64 6.84
CA ILE A 104 -6.30 -8.71 5.46
C ILE A 104 -7.75 -9.17 5.42
N LYS A 105 -8.60 -8.42 4.72
CA LYS A 105 -10.02 -8.75 4.51
C LYS A 105 -10.29 -9.22 3.08
N THR A 106 -9.70 -8.55 2.10
CA THR A 106 -9.90 -8.85 0.68
C THR A 106 -8.61 -8.68 -0.10
N ILE A 107 -8.39 -9.58 -1.05
CA ILE A 107 -7.34 -9.44 -2.06
C ILE A 107 -8.03 -9.44 -3.41
N THR A 108 -7.88 -8.37 -4.18
CA THR A 108 -8.34 -8.29 -5.57
C THR A 108 -7.13 -8.22 -6.50
N HIS A 109 -7.20 -8.89 -7.64
CA HIS A 109 -6.08 -8.90 -8.58
C HIS A 109 -6.54 -9.10 -10.01
N ARG A 110 -5.69 -8.68 -10.94
CA ARG A 110 -5.92 -8.94 -12.36
C ARG A 110 -5.81 -10.44 -12.64
N LYS A 111 -6.67 -10.97 -13.51
CA LYS A 111 -6.73 -12.41 -13.85
C LYS A 111 -5.38 -13.02 -14.27
N LYS A 112 -4.53 -12.25 -14.96
CA LYS A 112 -3.16 -12.64 -15.34
C LYS A 112 -2.15 -11.69 -14.71
N THR A 113 -2.12 -11.67 -13.38
CA THR A 113 -1.18 -10.84 -12.61
C THR A 113 0.25 -11.40 -12.70
N HIS A 114 1.23 -10.52 -12.80
CA HIS A 114 2.65 -10.89 -12.74
C HIS A 114 3.13 -11.15 -11.30
N VAL A 115 2.34 -10.75 -10.29
CA VAL A 115 2.70 -10.87 -8.87
C VAL A 115 2.55 -12.33 -8.37
N CYS A 116 1.52 -13.05 -8.81
CA CYS A 116 1.23 -14.43 -8.38
C CYS A 116 1.75 -15.52 -9.33
N GLN A 117 2.87 -15.29 -10.01
CA GLN A 117 3.39 -16.31 -10.93
C GLN A 117 3.80 -17.57 -10.13
N PRO A 118 3.37 -18.77 -10.55
CA PRO A 118 3.83 -20.00 -9.91
C PRO A 118 5.35 -20.11 -10.07
N ILE A 119 6.06 -20.18 -8.93
CA ILE A 119 7.52 -20.28 -8.87
C ILE A 119 8.03 -21.55 -9.58
N TYR A 120 7.20 -22.60 -9.64
CA TYR A 120 7.47 -23.79 -10.43
C TYR A 120 6.80 -23.71 -11.79
N ARG A 121 7.51 -23.15 -12.77
CA ARG A 121 7.22 -23.41 -14.18
C ARG A 121 7.96 -24.68 -14.55
N SER A 122 7.33 -25.84 -14.37
CA SER A 122 7.88 -27.11 -14.85
C SER A 122 8.10 -27.00 -16.36
N HIS A 123 9.37 -27.03 -16.77
CA HIS A 123 9.75 -27.39 -18.14
C HIS A 123 9.67 -28.91 -18.29
#